data_AF-A0ABD0RBI0-F1
#
_entry.id   AF-A0ABD0RBI0-F1
#
_cell.length_a   1.000
_cell.length_b   1.000
_cell.length_c   1.000
_cell.angle_alpha   90.00
_cell.angle_beta   90.00
_cell.angle_gamma   90.00
#
_symmetry.space_group_name_H-M   'P 1'
#
loop_
_entity.id
_entity.type
_entity.pdbx_description
1 polymer ?
#
loop_
_entity_poly.entity_id
_entity_poly.type
_entity_poly.pdbx_seq_one_letter_code
_entity_poly.pdbx_strand_id
1 'polypeptide(L)'
;WYEVVGAADPVFAVAGEDVILPCSVKLKTSVVNMRVGWFRLDQKDSQLVHLYENHEDRNTDQIQSYRGRTKLNHQELQRGNASLKISSVRVSDEGRYKCIIQSTSWYDDATLNVSVEAVGRPPVITVDGVDHSGGLHLHCESEGWYPEPDLEWLDSEG
;
A
#
# COMPACT_ATOMS: atom_id res chain seq x y z
N TRP A 1 -28.59 -8.33 5.80
CA TRP A 1 -27.14 -8.46 6.01
C TRP A 1 -26.46 -8.20 4.67
N TYR A 2 -25.28 -7.61 4.67
CA TYR A 2 -24.46 -7.40 3.47
C TYR A 2 -23.08 -8.01 3.69
N GLU A 3 -22.38 -8.26 2.59
CA GLU A 3 -21.03 -8.84 2.55
C GLU A 3 -20.05 -7.77 2.03
N VAL A 4 -18.98 -7.52 2.76
CA VAL A 4 -17.86 -6.66 2.35
C VAL A 4 -16.82 -7.52 1.66
N VAL A 5 -16.37 -7.06 0.50
CA VAL A 5 -15.36 -7.73 -0.31
C VAL A 5 -14.20 -6.78 -0.56
N GLY A 6 -12.98 -7.33 -0.47
CA GLY A 6 -11.72 -6.66 -0.80
C GLY A 6 -10.96 -7.43 -1.88
N ALA A 7 -9.69 -7.09 -2.08
CA ALA A 7 -8.82 -7.88 -2.95
C ALA A 7 -8.52 -9.25 -2.32
N ALA A 8 -8.61 -10.31 -3.14
CA ALA A 8 -8.17 -11.65 -2.75
C ALA A 8 -6.64 -11.79 -2.83
N ASP A 9 -6.05 -11.24 -3.89
CA ASP A 9 -4.61 -11.19 -4.11
C ASP A 9 -3.99 -9.93 -3.50
N PRO A 10 -2.67 -9.92 -3.22
CA PRO A 10 -1.97 -8.72 -2.78
C PRO A 10 -2.14 -7.55 -3.75
N VAL A 11 -2.35 -6.36 -3.20
CA VAL A 11 -2.34 -5.11 -3.96
C VAL A 11 -0.90 -4.62 -4.05
N PHE A 12 -0.36 -4.55 -5.26
CA PHE A 12 0.97 -4.01 -5.51
C PHE A 12 0.93 -2.49 -5.61
N ALA A 13 1.92 -1.84 -4.99
CA ALA A 13 2.06 -0.39 -5.01
C ALA A 13 3.52 0.01 -5.24
N VAL A 14 3.73 1.04 -6.05
CA VAL A 14 5.07 1.60 -6.26
C VAL A 14 5.30 2.74 -5.28
N ALA A 15 6.44 2.73 -4.60
CA ALA A 15 6.84 3.80 -3.69
C ALA A 15 6.89 5.15 -4.42
N GLY A 16 6.27 6.17 -3.82
CA GLY A 16 6.13 7.50 -4.39
C GLY A 16 4.84 7.70 -5.20
N GLU A 17 4.18 6.64 -5.65
CA GLU A 17 2.92 6.71 -6.40
C GLU A 17 1.69 6.62 -5.51
N ASP A 18 0.50 6.70 -6.12
CA ASP A 18 -0.77 6.52 -5.44
C ASP A 18 -1.28 5.08 -5.61
N VAL A 19 -1.88 4.50 -4.57
CA VAL A 19 -2.53 3.18 -4.65
C VAL A 19 -3.99 3.27 -4.21
N ILE A 20 -4.83 2.43 -4.81
CA ILE A 20 -6.23 2.22 -4.39
C ILE A 20 -6.35 0.86 -3.72
N LEU A 21 -6.74 0.85 -2.44
CA LEU A 21 -7.06 -0.36 -1.70
C LEU A 21 -8.54 -0.69 -1.87
N PRO A 22 -8.91 -1.77 -2.58
CA PRO A 22 -10.29 -2.06 -2.89
C PRO A 22 -11.07 -2.53 -1.66
N CYS A 23 -12.24 -1.96 -1.45
CA CYS A 23 -13.24 -2.42 -0.48
C CYS A 23 -14.63 -2.02 -0.94
N SER A 24 -15.56 -2.96 -1.01
CA SER A 24 -16.92 -2.67 -1.45
C SER A 24 -17.94 -3.65 -0.88
N VAL A 25 -19.22 -3.27 -0.86
CA VAL A 25 -20.30 -4.23 -0.57
C VAL A 25 -20.71 -4.98 -1.83
N LYS A 26 -20.81 -6.30 -1.74
CA LYS A 26 -21.08 -7.20 -2.88
C LYS A 26 -22.36 -6.88 -3.65
N LEU A 27 -23.40 -6.46 -2.94
CA LEU A 27 -24.70 -6.09 -3.53
C LEU A 27 -24.75 -4.66 -4.08
N LYS A 28 -23.63 -3.91 -4.07
CA LYS A 28 -23.51 -2.52 -4.57
C LYS A 28 -24.53 -1.54 -3.97
N THR A 29 -24.98 -1.81 -2.75
CA THR A 29 -25.86 -0.93 -2.00
C THR A 29 -25.11 0.29 -1.49
N SER A 30 -25.76 1.46 -1.45
CA SER A 30 -25.17 2.68 -0.89
C SER A 30 -24.70 2.48 0.56
N VAL A 31 -23.49 2.95 0.85
CA VAL A 31 -22.86 2.95 2.18
C VAL A 31 -22.64 4.37 2.71
N VAL A 32 -23.24 5.39 2.08
CA VAL A 32 -23.07 6.81 2.45
C VAL A 32 -23.46 7.09 3.91
N ASN A 33 -24.50 6.41 4.42
CA ASN A 33 -24.98 6.58 5.79
C ASN A 33 -24.30 5.60 6.78
N MET A 34 -23.27 4.89 6.34
CA MET A 34 -22.57 3.89 7.13
C MET A 34 -21.21 4.44 7.58
N ARG A 35 -20.69 3.88 8.66
CA ARG A 35 -19.32 4.11 9.10
C ARG A 35 -18.38 3.26 8.25
N VAL A 36 -17.34 3.88 7.69
CA VAL A 36 -16.27 3.20 6.96
C VAL A 36 -14.96 3.43 7.70
N GLY A 37 -14.31 2.35 8.14
CA GLY A 37 -13.03 2.42 8.84
C GLY A 37 -11.97 1.58 8.14
N TRP A 38 -10.79 2.17 7.94
CA TRP A 38 -9.59 1.48 7.48
C TRP A 38 -8.57 1.40 8.61
N PHE A 39 -8.01 0.21 8.82
CA PHE A 39 -7.08 -0.07 9.91
C PHE A 39 -5.89 -0.89 9.41
N ARG A 40 -4.72 -0.67 10.01
CA ARG A 40 -3.59 -1.61 9.91
C ARG A 40 -3.74 -2.73 10.92
N LEU A 41 -3.48 -3.97 10.50
CA LEU A 41 -3.57 -5.16 11.36
C LEU A 41 -2.23 -5.71 11.84
N ASP A 42 -1.13 -5.22 11.29
CA ASP A 42 0.24 -5.68 11.56
C ASP A 42 0.97 -4.84 12.61
N GLN A 43 0.31 -3.81 13.13
CA GLN A 43 0.80 -2.99 14.23
C GLN A 43 0.01 -3.25 15.51
N LYS A 44 0.65 -2.99 16.65
CA LYS A 44 0.02 -3.14 17.96
C LYS A 44 -1.25 -2.28 18.05
N ASP A 45 -2.33 -2.89 18.57
CA ASP A 45 -3.62 -2.26 18.82
C ASP A 45 -4.44 -1.80 17.60
N SER A 46 -4.19 -2.33 16.39
CA SER A 46 -4.91 -2.02 15.15
C SER A 46 -5.05 -0.52 14.87
N GLN A 47 -4.10 0.04 14.13
CA GLN A 47 -3.97 1.49 13.98
C GLN A 47 -4.93 2.08 12.92
N LEU A 48 -5.60 3.18 13.26
CA LEU A 48 -6.56 3.85 12.38
C LEU A 48 -5.87 4.55 11.20
N VAL A 49 -6.14 4.07 9.99
CA VAL A 49 -5.62 4.61 8.73
C VAL A 49 -6.56 5.64 8.12
N HIS A 50 -7.87 5.44 8.19
CA HIS A 50 -8.87 6.40 7.68
C HIS A 50 -10.23 6.12 8.30
N LEU A 51 -10.98 7.16 8.65
CA LEU A 51 -12.34 7.05 9.16
C LEU A 51 -13.27 7.98 8.37
N TYR A 52 -14.37 7.42 7.88
CA TYR A 52 -15.53 8.16 7.40
C TYR A 52 -16.75 7.81 8.24
N GLU A 53 -17.42 8.83 8.75
CA GLU A 53 -18.61 8.70 9.59
C GLU A 53 -19.38 10.03 9.55
N ASN A 54 -20.71 9.99 9.67
CA ASN A 54 -21.56 11.19 9.66
C ASN A 54 -21.34 12.08 8.43
N HIS A 55 -21.15 11.45 7.27
CA HIS A 55 -20.97 12.11 5.97
C HIS A 55 -19.66 12.87 5.76
N GLU A 56 -18.66 12.63 6.59
CA GLU A 56 -17.37 13.31 6.52
C GLU A 56 -16.20 12.39 6.92
N ASP A 57 -15.00 12.75 6.46
CA ASP A 57 -13.76 12.07 6.85
C ASP A 57 -13.31 12.58 8.23
N ARG A 58 -13.39 11.75 9.26
CA ARG A 58 -13.11 12.08 10.67
C ARG A 58 -11.75 11.58 11.13
N ASN A 59 -10.69 12.18 10.59
CA ASN A 59 -9.32 11.68 10.76
C ASN A 59 -8.55 12.31 11.95
N THR A 60 -9.23 12.76 13.01
CA THR A 60 -8.57 13.34 14.20
C THR A 60 -7.59 12.36 14.85
N ASP A 61 -8.03 11.10 15.04
CA ASP A 61 -7.25 10.03 15.66
C ASP A 61 -6.45 9.19 14.63
N GLN A 62 -6.39 9.65 13.37
CA GLN A 62 -5.61 9.01 12.33
C GLN A 62 -4.13 9.04 12.68
N ILE A 63 -3.45 7.92 12.44
CA ILE A 63 -2.02 7.81 12.70
C ILE A 63 -1.21 8.77 11.84
N GLN A 64 -0.15 9.31 12.45
CA GLN A 64 0.58 10.45 11.91
C GLN A 64 1.15 10.21 10.50
N SER A 65 1.56 8.98 10.18
CA SER A 65 2.14 8.63 8.88
C SER A 65 1.16 8.65 7.71
N TYR A 66 -0.16 8.67 7.96
CA TYR A 66 -1.21 8.66 6.94
C TYR A 66 -1.96 10.00 6.81
N ARG A 67 -1.70 10.94 7.72
CA ARG A 67 -2.32 12.27 7.70
C ARG A 67 -2.04 13.00 6.39
N GLY A 68 -3.11 13.46 5.74
CA GLY A 68 -3.07 14.15 4.45
C GLY A 68 -2.76 13.27 3.24
N ARG A 69 -2.62 11.94 3.42
CA ARG A 69 -2.29 11.00 2.34
C ARG A 69 -3.46 10.13 1.93
N THR A 70 -4.49 10.01 2.76
CA THR A 70 -5.61 9.08 2.52
C THR A 70 -6.90 9.80 2.14
N LYS A 71 -7.69 9.16 1.27
CA LYS A 71 -8.98 9.72 0.81
C LYS A 71 -9.94 8.62 0.36
N LEU A 72 -11.20 8.75 0.72
CA LEU A 72 -12.30 8.00 0.10
C LEU A 72 -12.92 8.80 -1.06
N ASN A 73 -13.40 8.10 -2.08
CA ASN A 73 -14.24 8.72 -3.10
C ASN A 73 -15.71 8.72 -2.64
N HIS A 74 -16.16 9.83 -2.08
CA HIS A 74 -17.53 9.96 -1.54
C HIS A 74 -18.63 9.73 -2.58
N GLN A 75 -18.36 9.95 -3.88
CA GLN A 75 -19.32 9.67 -4.95
C GLN A 75 -19.53 8.16 -5.13
N GLU A 76 -18.48 7.36 -4.92
CA GLU A 76 -18.51 5.91 -5.08
C GLU A 76 -19.13 5.19 -3.87
N LEU A 77 -19.23 5.86 -2.72
CA LEU A 77 -19.98 5.35 -1.56
C LEU A 77 -21.46 5.12 -1.88
N GLN A 78 -22.04 5.89 -2.81
CA GLN A 78 -23.42 5.68 -3.26
C GLN A 78 -23.62 4.34 -3.98
N ARG A 79 -22.53 3.79 -4.53
CA ARG A 79 -22.48 2.50 -5.24
C ARG A 79 -21.92 1.38 -4.36
N GLY A 80 -21.74 1.65 -3.07
CA GLY A 80 -21.22 0.69 -2.13
C GLY A 80 -19.71 0.48 -2.18
N ASN A 81 -18.97 1.37 -2.85
CA ASN A 81 -17.52 1.28 -2.98
C ASN A 81 -16.85 2.23 -1.99
N ALA A 82 -16.14 1.63 -1.03
CA ALA A 82 -15.45 2.26 0.08
C ALA A 82 -13.92 2.12 -0.05
N SER A 83 -13.42 2.00 -1.29
CA SER A 83 -12.00 1.84 -1.57
C SER A 83 -11.21 3.06 -1.13
N LEU A 84 -10.05 2.82 -0.53
CA LEU A 84 -9.18 3.87 0.02
C LEU A 84 -8.07 4.21 -0.95
N LYS A 85 -7.94 5.49 -1.29
CA LYS A 85 -6.72 6.00 -1.91
C LYS A 85 -5.68 6.30 -0.84
N ILE A 86 -4.46 5.81 -1.01
CA ILE A 86 -3.27 6.25 -0.27
C ILE A 86 -2.32 6.93 -1.27
N SER A 87 -1.91 8.15 -0.96
CA SER A 87 -1.07 8.96 -1.85
C SER A 87 0.40 8.93 -1.43
N SER A 88 1.29 9.00 -2.41
CA SER A 88 2.75 8.97 -2.21
C SER A 88 3.18 7.81 -1.31
N VAL A 89 2.87 6.58 -1.72
CA VAL A 89 3.12 5.34 -0.99
C VAL A 89 4.57 5.24 -0.52
N ARG A 90 4.77 4.72 0.68
CA ARG A 90 6.08 4.49 1.28
C ARG A 90 6.27 3.00 1.48
N VAL A 91 7.51 2.53 1.50
CA VAL A 91 7.85 1.15 1.87
C VAL A 91 7.23 0.76 3.22
N SER A 92 7.19 1.70 4.18
CA SER A 92 6.54 1.48 5.47
C SER A 92 5.02 1.24 5.41
N ASP A 93 4.36 1.54 4.30
CA ASP A 93 2.93 1.28 4.09
C ASP A 93 2.68 -0.17 3.66
N GLU A 94 3.71 -0.95 3.31
CA GLU A 94 3.58 -2.40 3.12
C GLU A 94 2.97 -3.03 4.38
N GLY A 95 2.04 -3.96 4.19
CA GLY A 95 1.40 -4.63 5.32
C GLY A 95 -0.03 -5.08 5.08
N ARG A 96 -0.68 -5.47 6.18
CA ARG A 96 -2.05 -6.00 6.16
C ARG A 96 -3.05 -4.96 6.63
N TYR A 97 -4.08 -4.73 5.81
CA TYR A 97 -5.12 -3.73 6.04
C TYR A 97 -6.49 -4.37 6.20
N LYS A 98 -7.33 -3.77 7.03
CA LYS A 98 -8.74 -4.13 7.20
C LYS A 98 -9.63 -2.94 6.88
N CYS A 99 -10.64 -3.20 6.05
CA CYS A 99 -11.75 -2.31 5.79
C CYS A 99 -12.99 -2.80 6.54
N ILE A 100 -13.62 -1.93 7.33
CA ILE A 100 -14.85 -2.21 8.06
C ILE A 100 -15.94 -1.29 7.52
N ILE A 101 -17.10 -1.86 7.16
CA ILE A 101 -18.31 -1.11 6.81
C ILE A 101 -19.41 -1.46 7.79
N GLN A 102 -19.88 -0.47 8.54
CA GLN A 102 -20.79 -0.66 9.67
C GLN A 102 -22.03 0.24 9.55
N SER A 103 -23.21 -0.38 9.56
CA SER A 103 -24.50 0.30 9.75
C SER A 103 -24.94 0.24 11.21
N THR A 104 -26.11 0.79 11.53
CA THR A 104 -26.69 0.71 12.88
C THR A 104 -27.05 -0.70 13.33
N SER A 105 -27.34 -1.61 12.38
CA SER A 105 -27.88 -2.94 12.66
C SER A 105 -26.99 -4.08 12.17
N TRP A 106 -25.88 -3.78 11.48
CA TRP A 106 -25.00 -4.79 10.89
C TRP A 106 -23.58 -4.25 10.74
N TYR A 107 -22.60 -5.14 10.77
CA TYR A 107 -21.22 -4.85 10.43
C TYR A 107 -20.64 -6.01 9.62
N ASP A 108 -19.71 -5.71 8.74
CA ASP A 108 -18.87 -6.70 8.09
C ASP A 108 -17.53 -6.07 7.67
N ASP A 109 -16.53 -6.91 7.39
CA ASP A 109 -15.17 -6.46 7.09
C ASP A 109 -14.47 -7.30 6.02
N ALA A 110 -13.48 -6.70 5.37
CA ALA A 110 -12.58 -7.39 4.46
C ALA A 110 -11.13 -7.03 4.80
N THR A 111 -10.25 -8.02 4.66
CA THR A 111 -8.81 -7.84 4.88
C THR A 111 -8.08 -8.04 3.56
N LEU A 112 -7.07 -7.23 3.30
CA LEU A 112 -6.19 -7.35 2.14
C LEU A 112 -4.73 -7.10 2.53
N ASN A 113 -3.83 -7.60 1.71
CA ASN A 113 -2.39 -7.36 1.83
C ASN A 113 -1.96 -6.32 0.79
N VAL A 114 -1.07 -5.42 1.20
CA VAL A 114 -0.38 -4.48 0.32
C VAL A 114 1.07 -4.89 0.28
N SER A 115 1.62 -5.03 -0.92
CA SER A 115 3.06 -5.20 -1.15
C SER A 115 3.59 -3.95 -1.85
N VAL A 116 4.71 -3.42 -1.37
CA VAL A 116 5.30 -2.21 -1.93
C VAL A 116 6.57 -2.55 -2.66
N GLU A 117 6.77 -1.95 -3.82
CA GLU A 117 8.02 -2.02 -4.57
C GLU A 117 8.62 -0.62 -4.71
N ALA A 118 9.94 -0.51 -4.61
CA ALA A 118 10.68 0.70 -4.89
C ALA A 118 11.72 0.41 -5.98
N VAL A 119 11.70 1.23 -7.02
CA VAL A 119 12.67 1.15 -8.12
C VAL A 119 13.87 2.01 -7.76
N GLY A 120 15.02 1.36 -7.60
CA GLY A 120 16.26 2.05 -7.31
C GLY A 120 16.86 2.75 -8.53
N ARG A 121 18.03 3.36 -8.31
CA ARG A 121 18.77 4.02 -9.38
C ARG A 121 19.46 2.99 -10.28
N PRO A 122 19.72 3.29 -11.57
CA PRO A 122 20.56 2.43 -12.39
C PRO A 122 21.91 2.15 -11.72
N PRO A 123 22.44 0.92 -11.81
CA PRO A 123 23.72 0.57 -11.20
C PRO A 123 24.88 1.35 -11.84
N VAL A 124 25.84 1.74 -11.02
CA VAL A 124 27.09 2.38 -11.44
C VAL A 124 28.22 1.39 -11.26
N ILE A 125 28.95 1.13 -12.35
CA ILE A 125 30.11 0.24 -12.34
C ILE A 125 31.38 1.10 -12.32
N THR A 126 32.25 0.83 -11.37
CA THR A 126 33.55 1.49 -11.19
C THR A 126 34.68 0.47 -11.13
N VAL A 127 35.87 0.87 -11.56
CA VAL A 127 37.11 0.09 -11.33
C VAL A 127 37.71 0.56 -10.01
N ASP A 128 37.84 -0.33 -9.06
CA ASP A 128 38.36 -0.04 -7.71
C ASP A 128 39.76 -0.64 -7.47
N GLY A 129 40.25 -1.46 -8.41
CA GLY A 129 41.59 -2.04 -8.31
C GLY A 129 42.06 -2.77 -9.55
N VAL A 130 43.35 -3.11 -9.54
CA VAL A 130 43.98 -4.02 -10.49
C VAL A 130 44.75 -5.06 -9.68
N ASP A 131 44.56 -6.33 -9.98
CA ASP A 131 45.26 -7.41 -9.30
C ASP A 131 46.71 -7.58 -9.81
N HIS A 132 47.48 -8.46 -9.16
CA HIS A 132 48.87 -8.73 -9.52
C HIS A 132 49.04 -9.41 -10.90
N SER A 133 47.97 -9.95 -11.47
CA SER A 133 47.93 -10.57 -12.80
C SER A 133 47.51 -9.59 -13.90
N GLY A 134 47.12 -8.36 -13.54
CA GLY A 134 46.61 -7.35 -14.47
C GLY A 134 45.09 -7.40 -14.69
N GLY A 135 44.37 -8.23 -13.93
CA GLY A 135 42.91 -8.27 -13.92
C GLY A 135 42.31 -7.04 -13.26
N LEU A 136 41.19 -6.55 -13.78
CA LEU A 136 40.46 -5.41 -13.20
C LEU A 136 39.49 -5.90 -12.12
N HIS A 137 39.47 -5.24 -10.97
CA HIS A 137 38.42 -5.41 -9.99
C HIS A 137 37.30 -4.38 -10.27
N LEU A 138 36.07 -4.88 -10.35
CA LEU A 138 34.89 -4.10 -10.68
C LEU A 138 33.98 -4.03 -9.47
N HIS A 139 33.53 -2.84 -9.14
CA HIS A 139 32.56 -2.56 -8.09
C HIS A 139 31.28 -2.02 -8.72
N CYS A 140 30.15 -2.67 -8.44
CA CYS A 140 28.82 -2.26 -8.89
C CYS A 140 28.01 -1.77 -7.69
N GLU A 141 27.48 -0.55 -7.80
CA GLU A 141 26.72 0.08 -6.72
C GLU A 141 25.37 0.59 -7.23
N SER A 142 24.32 0.37 -6.45
CA SER A 142 22.98 0.86 -6.73
C SER A 142 22.18 1.02 -5.43
N GLU A 143 21.30 2.02 -5.36
CA GLU A 143 20.55 2.37 -4.15
C GLU A 143 19.06 2.58 -4.44
N GLY A 144 18.23 2.39 -3.41
CA GLY A 144 16.81 2.76 -3.42
C GLY A 144 15.84 1.66 -3.86
N TRP A 145 16.29 0.41 -3.95
CA TRP A 145 15.47 -0.74 -4.28
C TRP A 145 14.70 -1.26 -3.07
N TYR A 146 13.48 -1.74 -3.30
CA TYR A 146 12.72 -2.53 -2.35
C TYR A 146 11.77 -3.48 -3.11
N PRO A 147 11.74 -4.79 -2.80
CA PRO A 147 12.65 -5.50 -1.90
C PRO A 147 14.11 -5.44 -2.40
N GLU A 148 15.02 -6.06 -1.64
CA GLU A 148 16.43 -6.17 -2.07
C GLU A 148 16.50 -6.82 -3.47
N PRO A 149 17.21 -6.20 -4.42
CA PRO A 149 17.26 -6.69 -5.80
C PRO A 149 18.29 -7.82 -5.93
N ASP A 150 18.11 -8.66 -6.94
CA ASP A 150 19.14 -9.62 -7.35
C ASP A 150 20.25 -8.90 -8.14
N LEU A 151 21.51 -9.24 -7.85
CA LEU A 151 22.68 -8.71 -8.53
C LEU A 151 23.46 -9.85 -9.18
N GLU A 152 23.67 -9.73 -10.50
CA GLU A 152 24.37 -10.72 -11.30
C GLU A 152 25.40 -10.02 -12.22
N TRP A 153 26.60 -10.59 -12.28
CA TRP A 153 27.62 -10.21 -13.25
C TRP A 153 27.59 -11.22 -14.40
N LEU A 154 27.43 -10.70 -15.61
CA LEU A 154 27.38 -11.49 -16.84
C LEU A 154 28.62 -11.20 -17.67
N ASP A 155 29.10 -12.22 -18.40
CA ASP A 155 30.17 -12.03 -19.36
C ASP A 155 29.61 -11.57 -20.73
N SER A 156 30.42 -11.60 -21.79
CA SER A 156 29.96 -11.18 -23.11
C SER A 156 28.90 -12.10 -23.74
N GLU A 157 28.78 -13.34 -23.27
CA GLU A 157 27.81 -14.33 -23.74
C GLU A 157 26.46 -14.23 -23.02
N GLY A 158 26.40 -13.48 -21.90
CA GLY A 158 25.25 -13.44 -21.00
C GLY A 158 25.46 -14.41 -19.87
#